data_AF-A0A9E3DN44-F1
#
_entry.id   AF-A0A9E3DN44-F1
#
_cell.length_a   1.000
_cell.length_b   1.000
_cell.length_c   1.000
_cell.angle_alpha   90.00
_cell.angle_beta   90.00
_cell.angle_gamma   90.00
#
_symmetry.space_group_name_H-M   'P 1'
#
loop_
_entity.id
_entity.type
_entity.pdbx_description
1 polymer ?
#
loop_
_entity_poly.entity_id
_entity_poly.type
_entity_poly.pdbx_seq_one_letter_code
_entity_poly.pdbx_strand_id
1 'polypeptide(L)'
;DDQLWQAFRSAQDAFFARRSAAFTERDAEFVDNARRKEELLAEAEQIDPAAGLEAARAALYRLQERWDQIGKVPKDRVRELEGRLRGVEEKVRGAVDAQWRRSDPEAEARVAQFRERVAQFEAQAAKARNAGDNRRADQAQAQATQWREWLAAAEQSVASR
;
A
#
# COMPACT_ATOMS: atom_id res chain seq x y z
N ASP A 1 -61.39 -31.15 10.64
CA ASP A 1 -60.53 -30.05 11.14
C ASP A 1 -59.24 -30.53 11.79
N ASP A 2 -59.30 -31.43 12.78
CA ASP A 2 -58.09 -31.92 13.47
C ASP A 2 -57.03 -32.59 12.57
N GLN A 3 -57.43 -33.42 11.60
CA GLN A 3 -56.47 -34.09 10.70
C GLN A 3 -55.72 -33.09 9.80
N LEU A 4 -56.42 -32.07 9.29
CA LEU A 4 -55.83 -31.02 8.46
C LEU A 4 -54.86 -30.17 9.30
N TRP A 5 -55.26 -29.86 10.53
CA TRP A 5 -54.43 -29.14 11.48
C TRP A 5 -53.15 -29.91 11.87
N GLN A 6 -53.28 -31.21 12.15
CA GLN A 6 -52.13 -32.08 12.46
C GLN A 6 -51.17 -32.22 11.27
N ALA A 7 -51.70 -32.38 10.06
CA ALA A 7 -50.89 -32.42 8.84
C ALA A 7 -50.13 -31.11 8.61
N PHE A 8 -50.81 -29.97 8.81
CA PHE A 8 -50.18 -28.65 8.74
C PHE A 8 -49.07 -28.49 9.78
N ARG A 9 -49.34 -28.86 11.04
CA ARG A 9 -48.36 -28.74 12.12
C ARG A 9 -47.14 -29.62 11.88
N SER A 10 -47.34 -30.87 11.46
CA SER A 10 -46.25 -31.78 11.09
C SER A 10 -45.39 -31.23 9.96
N ALA A 11 -46.01 -30.61 8.94
CA ALA A 11 -45.27 -29.98 7.83
C ALA A 11 -44.48 -28.75 8.32
N GLN A 12 -45.06 -27.95 9.21
CA GLN A 12 -44.41 -26.80 9.82
C GLN A 12 -43.20 -27.21 10.68
N ASP A 13 -43.34 -28.23 11.52
CA ASP A 13 -42.27 -28.76 12.36
C ASP A 13 -41.12 -29.32 11.51
N ALA A 14 -41.44 -30.07 10.44
CA ALA A 14 -40.43 -30.55 9.50
C ALA A 14 -39.68 -29.41 8.79
N PHE A 15 -40.38 -28.34 8.40
CA PHE A 15 -39.75 -27.16 7.78
C PHE A 15 -38.80 -26.46 8.76
N PHE A 16 -39.24 -26.18 9.99
CA PHE A 16 -38.41 -25.49 10.97
C PHE A 16 -37.23 -26.35 11.42
N ALA A 17 -37.38 -27.67 11.56
CA ALA A 17 -36.28 -28.58 11.86
C ALA A 17 -35.19 -28.53 10.78
N ARG A 18 -35.58 -28.60 9.49
CA ARG A 18 -34.64 -28.49 8.36
C ARG A 18 -33.96 -27.13 8.33
N ARG A 19 -34.71 -26.04 8.57
CA ARG A 19 -34.18 -24.68 8.61
C ARG A 19 -33.16 -24.51 9.74
N SER A 20 -33.45 -25.00 10.93
CA SER A 20 -32.53 -24.96 12.07
C SER A 20 -31.26 -25.75 11.78
N ALA A 21 -31.37 -26.96 11.23
CA ALA A 21 -30.22 -27.77 10.85
C ALA A 21 -29.31 -27.04 9.85
N ALA A 22 -29.89 -26.43 8.81
CA ALA A 22 -29.13 -25.65 7.83
C ALA A 22 -28.43 -24.42 8.44
N PHE A 23 -29.04 -23.77 9.43
CA PHE A 23 -28.37 -22.68 10.15
C PHE A 23 -27.23 -23.19 11.03
N THR A 24 -27.42 -24.30 11.75
CA THR A 24 -26.36 -24.91 12.56
C THR A 24 -25.17 -25.32 11.71
N GLU A 25 -25.40 -25.93 10.54
CA GLU A 25 -24.33 -26.30 9.61
C GLU A 25 -23.56 -25.07 9.11
N ARG A 26 -24.26 -24.00 8.71
CA ARG A 26 -23.62 -22.75 8.29
C ARG A 26 -22.86 -22.06 9.41
N ASP A 27 -23.39 -22.06 10.62
CA ASP A 27 -22.71 -21.46 11.77
C ASP A 27 -21.42 -22.24 12.11
N ALA A 28 -21.44 -23.57 11.97
CA ALA A 28 -20.25 -24.40 12.09
C ALA A 28 -19.21 -24.11 10.98
N GLU A 29 -19.65 -23.93 9.74
CA GLU A 29 -18.79 -23.50 8.62
C GLU A 29 -18.12 -22.15 8.93
N PHE A 30 -18.88 -21.18 9.45
CA PHE A 30 -18.33 -19.87 9.79
C PHE A 30 -17.29 -19.97 10.91
N VAL A 31 -17.50 -20.80 11.93
CA VAL A 31 -16.51 -21.04 12.99
C VAL A 31 -15.22 -21.64 12.41
N ASP A 32 -15.31 -22.60 11.49
CA ASP A 32 -14.12 -23.15 10.81
C ASP A 32 -13.39 -22.09 9.97
N ASN A 33 -14.14 -21.28 9.22
CA ASN A 33 -13.58 -20.16 8.46
C ASN A 33 -12.88 -19.15 9.36
N ALA A 34 -13.41 -18.87 10.56
CA ALA A 34 -12.76 -17.98 11.53
C ALA A 34 -11.40 -18.54 11.96
N ARG A 35 -11.33 -19.83 12.31
CA ARG A 35 -10.07 -20.51 12.65
C ARG A 35 -9.05 -20.43 11.51
N ARG A 36 -9.47 -20.72 10.27
CA ARG A 36 -8.60 -20.63 9.09
C ARG A 36 -8.08 -19.20 8.85
N LYS A 37 -8.91 -18.19 9.12
CA LYS A 37 -8.50 -16.77 9.05
C LYS A 37 -7.53 -16.39 10.17
N GLU A 38 -7.68 -16.94 11.37
CA GLU A 38 -6.72 -16.73 12.46
C GLU A 38 -5.33 -17.29 12.12
N GLU A 39 -5.28 -18.51 11.57
CA GLU A 39 -4.04 -19.14 11.10
C GLU A 39 -3.38 -18.30 10.00
N LEU A 40 -4.17 -17.87 9.01
CA LEU A 40 -3.70 -16.99 7.95
C LEU A 40 -3.16 -15.66 8.49
N LEU A 41 -3.81 -15.07 9.51
CA LEU A 41 -3.34 -13.83 10.14
C LEU A 41 -2.03 -14.03 10.91
N ALA A 42 -1.84 -15.19 11.55
CA ALA A 42 -0.57 -15.50 12.20
C ALA A 42 0.58 -15.55 11.19
N GLU A 43 0.34 -16.04 9.97
CA GLU A 43 1.29 -15.93 8.84
C GLU A 43 1.47 -14.47 8.39
N ALA A 44 0.37 -13.70 8.29
CA ALA A 44 0.37 -12.30 7.87
C ALA A 44 1.22 -11.39 8.76
N GLU A 45 1.14 -11.61 10.07
CA GLU A 45 1.82 -10.81 11.08
C GLU A 45 3.35 -10.95 11.00
N GLN A 46 3.86 -12.01 10.35
CA GLN A 46 5.29 -12.20 10.07
C GLN A 46 5.79 -11.40 8.85
N ILE A 47 4.90 -10.77 8.08
CA ILE A 47 5.31 -9.95 6.94
C ILE A 47 6.10 -8.75 7.44
N ASP A 48 7.37 -8.66 7.02
CA ASP A 48 8.25 -7.55 7.35
C ASP A 48 8.66 -6.77 6.09
N PRO A 49 8.07 -5.58 5.87
CA PRO A 49 8.44 -4.70 4.77
C PRO A 49 9.89 -4.20 4.83
N ALA A 50 10.51 -4.19 6.02
CA ALA A 50 11.89 -3.73 6.18
C ALA A 50 12.91 -4.73 5.60
N ALA A 51 12.61 -6.03 5.65
CA ALA A 51 13.43 -7.08 5.05
C ALA A 51 13.33 -7.15 3.52
N GLY A 52 12.24 -6.63 2.94
CA GLY A 52 12.06 -6.57 1.49
C GLY A 52 10.66 -6.12 1.09
N LEU A 53 10.53 -4.90 0.59
CA LEU A 53 9.23 -4.29 0.33
C LEU A 53 8.44 -4.97 -0.79
N GLU A 54 9.08 -5.32 -1.91
CA GLU A 54 8.37 -6.03 -2.99
C GLU A 54 7.91 -7.43 -2.57
N ALA A 55 8.75 -8.14 -1.80
CA ALA A 55 8.37 -9.43 -1.25
C ALA A 55 7.19 -9.31 -0.27
N ALA A 56 7.19 -8.28 0.58
CA ALA A 56 6.09 -7.99 1.49
C ALA A 56 4.79 -7.67 0.75
N ARG A 57 4.85 -6.87 -0.34
CA ARG A 57 3.69 -6.58 -1.19
C ARG A 57 3.13 -7.82 -1.86
N ALA A 58 4.00 -8.67 -2.42
CA ALA A 58 3.59 -9.92 -3.05
C ALA A 58 2.99 -10.92 -2.04
N ALA A 59 3.55 -10.98 -0.83
CA ALA A 59 3.00 -11.79 0.26
C ALA A 59 1.62 -11.30 0.69
N LEU A 60 1.45 -9.99 0.88
CA LEU A 60 0.16 -9.39 1.23
C LEU A 60 -0.91 -9.68 0.18
N TYR A 61 -0.58 -9.56 -1.12
CA TYR A 61 -1.52 -9.87 -2.20
C TYR A 61 -2.02 -11.32 -2.15
N ARG A 62 -1.10 -12.29 -2.03
CA ARG A 62 -1.47 -13.72 -1.89
C ARG A 62 -2.29 -13.98 -0.63
N LEU A 63 -2.01 -13.24 0.43
CA LEU A 63 -2.75 -13.35 1.68
C LEU A 63 -4.19 -12.85 1.55
N GLN A 64 -4.40 -11.71 0.89
CA GLN A 64 -5.74 -11.17 0.62
C GLN A 64 -6.55 -12.13 -0.26
N GLU A 65 -5.93 -12.75 -1.26
CA GLU A 65 -6.59 -13.77 -2.08
C GLU A 65 -7.03 -14.98 -1.24
N ARG A 66 -6.15 -15.53 -0.40
CA ARG A 66 -6.50 -16.62 0.53
C ARG A 66 -7.59 -16.21 1.53
N TRP A 67 -7.55 -14.98 2.01
CA TRP A 67 -8.53 -14.43 2.94
C TRP A 67 -9.94 -14.41 2.35
N ASP A 68 -10.07 -13.96 1.11
CA ASP A 68 -11.33 -13.89 0.40
C ASP A 68 -11.86 -15.30 0.08
N GLN A 69 -10.98 -16.23 -0.28
CA GLN A 69 -11.32 -17.63 -0.53
C GLN A 69 -11.87 -18.38 0.70
N ILE A 70 -11.45 -18.01 1.91
CA ILE A 70 -11.98 -18.64 3.15
C ILE A 70 -13.45 -18.27 3.37
N GLY A 71 -13.90 -17.09 2.94
CA GLY A 71 -15.30 -16.69 3.04
C GLY A 71 -15.70 -16.08 4.38
N LYS A 72 -16.96 -16.29 4.79
CA LYS A 72 -17.60 -15.57 5.90
C LYS A 72 -17.26 -16.20 7.25
N VAL A 73 -17.26 -15.34 8.27
CA VAL A 73 -17.00 -15.68 9.68
C VAL A 73 -18.17 -15.24 10.57
N PRO A 74 -18.22 -15.68 11.84
CA PRO A 74 -19.25 -15.24 12.79
C PRO A 74 -19.18 -13.72 12.98
N LYS A 75 -20.35 -13.07 13.08
CA LYS A 75 -20.47 -11.60 13.07
C LYS A 75 -19.67 -10.91 14.17
N ASP A 76 -19.57 -11.55 15.33
CA ASP A 76 -18.80 -11.12 16.49
C ASP A 76 -17.28 -11.15 16.24
N ARG A 77 -16.81 -12.05 15.35
CA ARG A 77 -15.39 -12.20 14.98
C ARG A 77 -14.96 -11.30 13.82
N VAL A 78 -15.89 -10.80 13.01
CA VAL A 78 -15.59 -9.97 11.81
C VAL A 78 -14.67 -8.80 12.16
N ARG A 79 -15.05 -7.98 13.15
CA ARG A 79 -14.33 -6.75 13.48
C ARG A 79 -12.89 -7.03 13.96
N GLU A 80 -12.72 -8.08 14.75
CA GLU A 80 -11.42 -8.51 15.27
C GLU A 80 -10.50 -8.94 14.12
N LEU A 81 -10.98 -9.88 13.31
CA LEU A 81 -10.21 -10.48 12.22
C LEU A 81 -9.85 -9.44 11.14
N GLU A 82 -10.80 -8.61 10.71
CA GLU A 82 -10.53 -7.51 9.78
C GLU A 82 -9.65 -6.41 10.38
N GLY A 83 -9.69 -6.20 11.69
CA GLY A 83 -8.78 -5.29 12.39
C GLY A 83 -7.32 -5.74 12.27
N ARG A 84 -7.06 -7.02 12.52
CA ARG A 84 -5.72 -7.62 12.38
C ARG A 84 -5.20 -7.55 10.95
N LEU A 85 -6.04 -7.90 9.96
CA LEU A 85 -5.67 -7.80 8.55
C LEU A 85 -5.29 -6.35 8.17
N ARG A 86 -6.11 -5.37 8.56
CA ARG A 86 -5.84 -3.95 8.32
C ARG A 86 -4.53 -3.49 8.95
N GLY A 87 -4.18 -3.96 10.15
CA GLY A 87 -2.90 -3.63 10.78
C GLY A 87 -1.70 -4.08 9.93
N VAL A 88 -1.77 -5.28 9.34
CA VAL A 88 -0.75 -5.78 8.40
C VAL A 88 -0.72 -4.95 7.11
N GLU A 89 -1.89 -4.65 6.54
CA GLU A 89 -2.00 -3.81 5.35
C GLU A 89 -1.42 -2.40 5.56
N GLU A 90 -1.71 -1.78 6.70
CA GLU A 90 -1.19 -0.46 7.09
C GLU A 90 0.33 -0.48 7.25
N LYS A 91 0.89 -1.54 7.85
CA LYS A 91 2.35 -1.72 7.96
C LYS A 91 3.02 -1.75 6.58
N VAL A 92 2.48 -2.53 5.64
CA VAL A 92 3.02 -2.63 4.28
C VAL A 92 2.82 -1.32 3.52
N ARG A 93 1.61 -0.74 3.57
CA ARG A 93 1.31 0.53 2.89
C ARG A 93 2.19 1.67 3.41
N GLY A 94 2.33 1.81 4.71
CA GLY A 94 3.20 2.81 5.31
C GLY A 94 4.65 2.68 4.88
N ALA A 95 5.15 1.46 4.68
CA ALA A 95 6.49 1.22 4.15
C ALA A 95 6.61 1.61 2.67
N VAL A 96 5.58 1.33 1.85
CA VAL A 96 5.51 1.79 0.45
C VAL A 96 5.49 3.32 0.39
N ASP A 97 4.62 3.96 1.17
CA ASP A 97 4.50 5.41 1.20
C ASP A 97 5.79 6.07 1.69
N ALA A 98 6.50 5.43 2.63
CA ALA A 98 7.81 5.90 3.07
C ALA A 98 8.87 5.76 1.97
N GLN A 99 8.86 4.67 1.19
CA GLN A 99 9.76 4.53 0.04
C GLN A 99 9.45 5.59 -1.02
N TRP A 100 8.18 5.78 -1.35
CA TRP A 100 7.74 6.78 -2.33
C TRP A 100 8.12 8.21 -1.93
N ARG A 101 7.98 8.55 -0.64
CA ARG A 101 8.42 9.85 -0.11
C ARG A 101 9.93 10.05 -0.17
N ARG A 102 10.73 8.99 0.03
CA ARG A 102 12.20 9.05 -0.11
C ARG A 102 12.61 9.23 -1.57
N SER A 103 11.88 8.63 -2.50
CA SER A 103 12.13 8.73 -3.93
C SER A 103 11.25 9.78 -4.62
N ASP A 104 10.76 10.80 -3.91
CA ASP A 104 9.76 11.77 -4.38
C ASP A 104 10.08 12.23 -5.82
N PRO A 105 9.34 11.73 -6.83
CA PRO A 105 9.70 11.95 -8.23
C PRO A 105 9.67 13.42 -8.62
N GLU A 106 8.84 14.24 -7.96
CA GLU A 106 8.79 15.68 -8.20
C GLU A 106 10.00 16.39 -7.59
N ALA A 107 10.50 15.92 -6.44
CA ALA A 107 11.72 16.46 -5.85
C ALA A 107 12.95 16.05 -6.66
N GLU A 108 13.02 14.80 -7.12
CA GLU A 108 14.06 14.34 -8.04
C GLU A 108 14.01 15.09 -9.39
N ALA A 109 12.82 15.30 -9.94
CA ALA A 109 12.64 16.08 -11.18
C ALA A 109 13.09 17.54 -11.01
N ARG A 110 12.79 18.18 -9.87
CA ARG A 110 13.25 19.54 -9.56
C ARG A 110 14.78 19.62 -9.46
N VAL A 111 15.41 18.64 -8.79
CA VAL A 111 16.88 18.53 -8.76
C VAL A 111 17.44 18.37 -10.17
N ALA A 112 16.83 17.51 -11.00
CA ALA A 112 17.25 17.32 -12.39
C ALA A 112 17.14 18.62 -13.23
N GLN A 113 16.07 19.38 -13.08
CA GLN A 113 15.89 20.67 -13.75
C GLN A 113 16.97 21.69 -13.36
N PHE A 114 17.32 21.77 -12.08
CA PHE A 114 18.40 22.67 -11.64
C PHE A 114 19.77 22.22 -12.15
N ARG A 115 20.05 20.91 -12.17
CA ARG A 115 21.29 20.37 -12.79
C ARG A 115 21.38 20.74 -14.26
N GLU A 116 20.29 20.60 -15.01
CA GLU A 116 20.24 20.98 -16.43
C GLU A 116 20.51 22.47 -16.63
N ARG A 117 19.91 23.34 -15.80
CA ARG A 117 20.15 24.78 -15.87
C ARG A 117 21.60 25.16 -15.56
N VAL A 118 22.20 24.56 -14.53
CA VAL A 118 23.63 24.76 -14.22
C VAL A 118 24.49 24.37 -15.41
N ALA A 119 24.28 23.17 -15.97
CA ALA A 119 25.03 22.68 -17.13
C ALA A 119 24.85 23.60 -18.36
N GLN A 120 23.64 24.12 -18.58
CA GLN A 120 23.36 25.06 -19.67
C GLN A 120 24.20 26.35 -19.54
N PHE A 121 24.24 26.94 -18.34
CA PHE A 121 25.01 28.17 -18.10
C PHE A 121 26.52 27.94 -18.12
N GLU A 122 27.00 26.80 -17.63
CA GLU A 122 28.41 26.41 -17.73
C GLU A 122 28.84 26.23 -19.20
N ALA A 123 28.00 25.58 -20.03
CA ALA A 123 28.25 25.43 -21.45
C ALA A 123 28.26 26.79 -22.18
N GLN A 124 27.34 27.71 -21.82
CA GLN A 124 27.35 29.08 -22.34
C GLN A 124 28.62 29.85 -21.95
N ALA A 125 29.06 29.71 -20.69
CA ALA A 125 30.29 30.32 -20.21
C ALA A 125 31.52 29.80 -20.97
N ALA A 126 31.63 28.47 -21.14
CA ALA A 126 32.70 27.84 -21.90
C ALA A 126 32.73 28.30 -23.36
N LYS A 127 31.55 28.35 -24.02
CA LYS A 127 31.44 28.84 -25.40
C LYS A 127 31.84 30.30 -25.54
N ALA A 128 31.44 31.16 -24.60
CA ALA A 128 31.81 32.58 -24.61
C ALA A 128 33.33 32.78 -24.38
N ARG A 129 33.94 32.00 -23.48
CA ARG A 129 35.42 32.01 -23.29
C ARG A 129 36.16 31.61 -24.55
N ASN A 130 35.72 30.55 -25.21
CA ASN A 130 36.33 30.09 -26.47
C ASN A 130 36.16 31.12 -27.60
N ALA A 131 35.14 31.97 -27.53
CA ALA A 131 34.92 33.07 -28.47
C ALA A 131 35.65 34.38 -28.07
N GLY A 132 36.39 34.41 -26.96
CA GLY A 132 37.10 35.60 -26.46
C GLY A 132 36.19 36.64 -25.77
N ASP A 133 34.92 36.34 -25.53
CA ASP A 133 33.96 37.24 -24.87
C ASP A 133 33.94 37.01 -23.36
N ASN A 134 34.97 37.51 -22.68
CA ASN A 134 35.15 37.34 -21.23
C ASN A 134 33.98 37.91 -20.41
N ARG A 135 33.38 39.03 -20.84
CA ARG A 135 32.25 39.63 -20.11
C ARG A 135 31.03 38.70 -20.11
N ARG A 136 30.68 38.12 -21.25
CA ARG A 136 29.57 37.17 -21.33
C ARG A 136 29.88 35.86 -20.62
N ALA A 137 31.14 35.41 -20.67
CA ALA A 137 31.57 34.24 -19.92
C ALA A 137 31.39 34.41 -18.40
N ASP A 138 31.81 35.56 -17.86
CA ASP A 138 31.69 35.84 -16.43
C ASP A 138 30.22 35.98 -15.99
N GLN A 139 29.37 36.59 -16.83
CA GLN A 139 27.93 36.68 -16.57
C GLN A 139 27.26 35.30 -16.53
N ALA A 140 27.55 34.43 -17.51
CA ALA A 140 27.01 33.06 -17.54
C ALA A 140 27.53 32.22 -16.35
N GLN A 141 28.80 32.39 -15.97
CA GLN A 141 29.38 31.73 -14.80
C GLN A 141 28.74 32.19 -13.48
N ALA A 142 28.42 33.48 -13.36
CA ALA A 142 27.70 34.01 -12.20
C ALA A 142 26.30 33.40 -12.09
N GLN A 143 25.57 33.28 -13.22
CA GLN A 143 24.28 32.60 -13.25
C GLN A 143 24.42 31.12 -12.88
N ALA A 144 25.40 30.40 -13.44
CA ALA A 144 25.67 29.00 -13.09
C ALA A 144 25.92 28.83 -11.58
N THR A 145 26.66 29.75 -10.96
CA THR A 145 26.92 29.74 -9.51
C THR A 145 25.63 29.93 -8.70
N GLN A 146 24.79 30.90 -9.08
CA GLN A 146 23.49 31.12 -8.43
C GLN A 146 22.57 29.89 -8.52
N TRP A 147 22.47 29.27 -9.69
CA TRP A 147 21.69 28.04 -9.87
C TRP A 147 22.29 26.84 -9.12
N ARG A 148 23.62 26.82 -8.92
CA ARG A 148 24.30 25.77 -8.14
C ARG A 148 23.98 25.87 -6.65
N GLU A 149 23.83 27.08 -6.11
CA GLU A 149 23.36 27.28 -4.73
C GLU A 149 21.95 26.73 -4.53
N TRP A 150 21.04 26.99 -5.48
CA TRP A 150 19.68 26.45 -5.44
C TRP A 150 19.65 24.93 -5.64
N LEU A 151 20.52 24.38 -6.51
CA LEU A 151 20.69 22.94 -6.67
C LEU A 151 21.13 22.30 -5.34
N ALA A 152 22.14 22.86 -4.68
CA ALA A 152 22.64 22.33 -3.41
C ALA A 152 21.55 22.34 -2.33
N ALA A 153 20.75 23.40 -2.26
CA ALA A 153 19.60 23.46 -1.35
C ALA A 153 18.52 22.42 -1.69
N ALA A 154 18.24 22.18 -2.97
CA ALA A 154 17.29 21.16 -3.42
C ALA A 154 17.77 19.74 -3.12
N GLU A 155 19.05 19.44 -3.36
CA GLU A 155 19.67 18.15 -3.05
C GLU A 155 19.67 17.86 -1.54
N GLN A 156 19.94 18.88 -0.72
CA GLN A 156 19.82 18.75 0.75
C GLN A 156 18.37 18.48 1.17
N SER A 157 17.38 19.10 0.53
CA SER A 157 15.96 18.83 0.81
C SER A 157 15.52 17.43 0.42
N VAL A 158 16.14 16.81 -0.60
CA VAL A 158 15.87 15.42 -0.97
C VAL A 158 16.57 14.45 0.00
N ALA A 159 17.81 14.77 0.39
CA ALA A 159 18.61 13.92 1.27
C ALA A 159 18.17 13.93 2.75
N SER A 160 17.45 14.96 3.20
CA SER A 160 17.04 15.15 4.60
C SER A 160 15.59 14.72 4.91
N ARG A 161 14.88 14.12 3.93
CA ARG A 161 13.48 13.64 4.07
C ARG A 161 13.41 12.12 4.13
#